data_AF-A0A957Q5T2-F1
#
_entry.id   AF-A0A957Q5T2-F1
#
_cell.length_a   1.000
_cell.length_b   1.000
_cell.length_c   1.000
_cell.angle_alpha   90.00
_cell.angle_beta   90.00
_cell.angle_gamma   90.00
#
_symmetry.space_group_name_H-M   'P 1'
#
loop_
_entity.id
_entity.type
_entity.pdbx_description
1 polymer ?
#
loop_
_entity_poly.entity_id
_entity_poly.type
_entity_poly.pdbx_seq_one_letter_code
_entity_poly.pdbx_strand_id
1 'polypeptide(L)'
;MTDNAFKVQGVHLVGSVPLESNIVVFTMASKFLSQHLKRIPDGETGVRMKWITWQRPIVYGMPQFEQTTIMGGIGGNYPLLRIRPGVMADEVVFPSLGYSTEAIASYTEFARLKREGIIPAPVRFQVCLPTPIAPTLYAFVVEDQPIVEAAYEARMLTELNEILTAIPAQELAIQWDTAVEFVILEGLMQTYLVNPEGDLLERLVRLGNQVPAAVE
;
A
#
# COMPACT_ATOMS: atom_id res chain seq x y z
N MET A 1 -24.71 -15.31 -36.84
CA MET A 1 -24.30 -14.98 -35.46
C MET A 1 -23.17 -13.99 -35.59
N THR A 2 -23.40 -12.73 -35.27
CA THR A 2 -22.36 -11.70 -35.31
C THR A 2 -21.38 -11.97 -34.18
N ASP A 3 -20.12 -12.20 -34.54
CA ASP A 3 -18.99 -12.31 -33.63
C ASP A 3 -18.86 -10.99 -32.84
N ASN A 4 -19.53 -10.91 -31.69
CA ASN A 4 -19.22 -9.89 -30.68
C ASN A 4 -17.95 -10.33 -29.95
N ALA A 5 -16.83 -10.33 -30.67
CA ALA A 5 -15.53 -10.60 -30.09
C ALA A 5 -15.14 -9.42 -29.18
N PHE A 6 -15.12 -9.64 -27.87
CA PHE A 6 -14.63 -8.66 -26.91
C PHE A 6 -13.17 -8.33 -27.23
N LYS A 7 -12.87 -7.05 -27.50
CA LYS A 7 -11.51 -6.58 -27.75
C LYS A 7 -10.89 -6.08 -26.45
N VAL A 8 -9.85 -6.76 -25.98
CA VAL A 8 -9.07 -6.36 -24.80
C VAL A 8 -8.48 -4.96 -25.02
N GLN A 9 -8.82 -4.02 -24.14
CA GLN A 9 -8.37 -2.62 -24.21
C GLN A 9 -7.13 -2.36 -23.35
N GLY A 10 -6.86 -3.19 -22.35
CA GLY A 10 -5.74 -3.01 -21.44
C GLY A 10 -5.76 -4.03 -20.31
N VAL A 11 -4.73 -3.98 -19.48
CA VAL A 11 -4.59 -4.78 -18.26
C VAL A 11 -4.24 -3.87 -17.09
N HIS A 12 -4.80 -4.18 -15.92
CA HIS A 12 -4.43 -3.56 -14.65
C HIS A 12 -3.82 -4.64 -13.76
N LEU A 13 -2.57 -4.42 -13.35
CA LEU A 13 -1.87 -5.25 -12.39
C LEU A 13 -2.07 -4.63 -11.01
N VAL A 14 -2.50 -5.44 -10.04
CA VAL A 14 -2.97 -4.94 -8.74
C VAL A 14 -1.89 -4.89 -7.65
N GLY A 15 -0.61 -4.97 -8.01
CA GLY A 15 0.50 -4.96 -7.06
C GLY A 15 1.27 -6.28 -7.08
N SER A 16 1.19 -7.05 -6.00
CA SER A 16 1.89 -8.32 -5.77
C SER A 16 1.95 -9.29 -6.97
N VAL A 17 3.15 -9.80 -7.26
CA VAL A 17 3.39 -10.86 -8.27
C VAL A 17 4.36 -11.89 -7.69
N PRO A 18 4.06 -13.21 -7.77
CA PRO A 18 4.86 -14.27 -7.14
C PRO A 18 6.14 -14.59 -7.95
N LEU A 19 6.99 -13.58 -8.15
CA LEU A 19 8.28 -13.67 -8.82
C LEU A 19 9.39 -13.24 -7.86
N GLU A 20 10.62 -13.62 -8.20
CA GLU A 20 11.78 -13.49 -7.29
C GLU A 20 12.27 -12.05 -7.07
N SER A 21 12.00 -11.14 -8.02
CA SER A 21 12.43 -9.74 -7.94
C SER A 21 11.58 -8.82 -8.81
N ASN A 22 11.60 -7.52 -8.48
CA ASN A 22 10.99 -6.47 -9.29
C ASN A 22 11.53 -6.43 -10.74
N ILE A 23 12.82 -6.70 -10.97
CA ILE A 23 13.41 -6.78 -12.32
C ILE A 23 12.72 -7.87 -13.16
N VAL A 24 12.49 -9.03 -12.56
CA VAL A 24 11.80 -10.15 -13.23
C VAL A 24 10.33 -9.80 -13.46
N VAL A 25 9.66 -9.15 -12.51
CA VAL A 25 8.28 -8.65 -12.67
C VAL A 25 8.19 -7.68 -13.86
N PHE A 26 9.02 -6.63 -13.87
CA PHE A 26 9.04 -5.63 -14.93
C PHE A 26 9.30 -6.24 -16.31
N THR A 27 10.27 -7.15 -16.40
CA THR A 27 10.64 -7.81 -17.66
C THR A 27 9.52 -8.71 -18.16
N MET A 28 8.95 -9.55 -17.28
CA MET A 28 7.89 -10.49 -17.64
C MET A 28 6.60 -9.77 -18.01
N ALA A 29 6.17 -8.79 -17.22
CA ALA A 29 4.99 -7.98 -17.52
C ALA A 29 5.14 -7.30 -18.89
N SER A 30 6.26 -6.60 -19.11
CA SER A 30 6.52 -5.90 -20.38
C SER A 30 6.51 -6.85 -21.58
N LYS A 31 7.12 -8.03 -21.44
CA LYS A 31 7.20 -9.05 -22.49
C LYS A 31 5.82 -9.63 -22.86
N PHE A 32 5.02 -10.00 -21.86
CA PHE A 32 3.81 -10.79 -22.10
C PHE A 32 2.54 -9.94 -22.26
N LEU A 33 2.49 -8.76 -21.64
CA LEU A 33 1.31 -7.89 -21.68
C LEU A 33 1.49 -6.74 -22.68
N SER A 34 2.74 -6.33 -22.95
CA SER A 34 3.13 -5.45 -24.07
C SER A 34 2.21 -4.22 -24.20
N GLN A 35 1.57 -4.04 -25.36
CA GLN A 35 0.69 -2.91 -25.70
C GLN A 35 -0.54 -2.73 -24.78
N HIS A 36 -0.87 -3.74 -23.97
CA HIS A 36 -1.99 -3.65 -23.03
C HIS A 36 -1.59 -3.01 -21.69
N LEU A 37 -0.29 -2.86 -21.41
CA LEU A 37 0.21 -2.24 -20.21
C LEU A 37 0.20 -0.72 -20.30
N LYS A 38 -0.38 -0.10 -19.28
CA LYS A 38 -0.21 1.33 -18.99
C LYS A 38 0.71 1.57 -17.79
N ARG A 39 0.69 0.65 -16.84
CA ARG A 39 1.37 0.76 -15.54
C ARG A 39 1.91 -0.61 -15.13
N ILE A 40 3.05 -0.64 -14.45
CA ILE A 40 3.61 -1.89 -13.91
C ILE A 40 4.02 -1.68 -12.44
N PRO A 41 3.49 -2.49 -11.50
CA PRO A 41 3.97 -2.50 -10.12
C PRO A 41 5.30 -3.26 -10.01
N ASP A 42 6.06 -3.00 -8.95
CA ASP A 42 7.28 -3.77 -8.63
C ASP A 42 7.01 -5.21 -8.19
N GLY A 43 5.73 -5.58 -8.06
CA GLY A 43 5.30 -6.91 -7.66
C GLY A 43 5.44 -7.19 -6.17
N GLU A 44 5.76 -6.19 -5.34
CA GLU A 44 5.88 -6.31 -3.88
C GLU A 44 6.78 -7.48 -3.43
N THR A 45 7.86 -7.71 -4.19
CA THR A 45 8.82 -8.79 -3.94
C THR A 45 9.70 -8.51 -2.71
N GLY A 46 10.44 -9.51 -2.25
CA GLY A 46 11.43 -9.34 -1.18
C GLY A 46 10.80 -8.99 0.17
N VAL A 47 11.26 -7.89 0.79
CA VAL A 47 10.76 -7.50 2.12
C VAL A 47 9.29 -7.11 2.10
N ARG A 48 8.76 -6.65 0.96
CA ARG A 48 7.37 -6.21 0.82
C ARG A 48 6.35 -7.34 0.63
N MET A 49 6.80 -8.59 0.63
CA MET A 49 5.90 -9.73 0.43
C MET A 49 4.76 -9.77 1.46
N LYS A 50 3.62 -10.29 1.02
CA LYS A 50 2.40 -10.48 1.83
C LYS A 50 1.79 -9.14 2.29
N TRP A 51 1.75 -8.16 1.39
CA TRP A 51 0.98 -6.91 1.50
C TRP A 51 1.31 -6.07 2.73
N ILE A 52 0.49 -6.04 3.78
CA ILE A 52 0.78 -5.30 5.03
C ILE A 52 1.64 -6.11 6.01
N THR A 53 1.91 -7.39 5.74
CA THR A 53 2.60 -8.27 6.71
C THR A 53 4.00 -7.79 7.08
N TRP A 54 4.70 -7.18 6.12
CA TRP A 54 6.05 -6.64 6.35
C TRP A 54 6.09 -5.39 7.23
N GLN A 55 4.94 -4.80 7.56
CA GLN A 55 4.83 -3.74 8.55
C GLN A 55 4.90 -4.28 9.99
N ARG A 56 4.72 -5.59 10.18
CA ARG A 56 4.73 -6.22 11.50
C ARG A 56 6.00 -5.93 12.32
N PRO A 57 7.23 -6.08 11.79
CA PRO A 57 8.43 -5.78 12.58
C PRO A 57 8.49 -4.33 13.05
N ILE A 58 7.93 -3.40 12.28
CA ILE A 58 7.89 -1.97 12.61
C ILE A 58 6.94 -1.75 13.78
N VAL A 59 5.67 -2.16 13.63
CA VAL A 59 4.65 -1.90 14.65
C VAL A 59 4.91 -2.69 15.94
N TYR A 60 5.36 -3.93 15.88
CA TYR A 60 5.69 -4.74 17.07
C TYR A 60 7.02 -4.35 17.72
N GLY A 61 7.86 -3.58 17.02
CA GLY A 61 9.13 -3.07 17.53
C GLY A 61 8.99 -1.74 18.30
N MET A 62 7.84 -1.08 18.24
CA MET A 62 7.65 0.23 18.86
C MET A 62 7.52 0.14 20.39
N PRO A 63 8.29 0.94 21.16
CA PRO A 63 8.24 0.89 22.63
C PRO A 63 6.92 1.39 23.21
N GLN A 64 6.16 2.20 22.46
CA GLN A 64 4.85 2.74 22.86
C GLN A 64 3.77 1.67 23.00
N PHE A 65 3.97 0.49 22.40
CA PHE A 65 2.96 -0.55 22.34
C PHE A 65 3.34 -1.77 23.17
N GLU A 66 2.32 -2.48 23.67
CA GLU A 66 2.45 -3.78 24.31
C GLU A 66 1.53 -4.82 23.67
N GLN A 67 1.96 -6.08 23.72
CA GLN A 67 1.18 -7.20 23.21
C GLN A 67 0.07 -7.56 24.20
N THR A 68 -1.12 -7.82 23.66
CA THR A 68 -2.29 -8.27 24.42
C THR A 68 -2.35 -9.81 24.47
N THR A 69 -3.39 -10.36 25.09
CA THR A 69 -3.70 -11.79 24.99
C THR A 69 -4.68 -12.11 23.85
N ILE A 70 -5.16 -11.10 23.12
CA ILE A 70 -6.13 -11.26 22.04
C ILE A 70 -5.37 -11.61 20.77
N MET A 71 -5.74 -12.70 20.11
CA MET A 71 -5.10 -13.16 18.87
C MET A 71 -5.86 -12.66 17.65
N GLY A 72 -5.13 -12.38 16.57
CA GLY A 72 -5.69 -11.88 15.30
C GLY A 72 -4.74 -10.96 14.52
N GLY A 73 -3.66 -10.52 15.17
CA GLY A 73 -2.60 -9.63 14.68
C GLY A 73 -2.12 -9.92 13.25
N ILE A 74 -1.55 -8.91 12.59
CA ILE A 74 -1.03 -8.96 11.21
C ILE A 74 -0.39 -10.33 10.86
N GLY A 75 -1.06 -11.04 9.94
CA GLY A 75 -0.73 -12.42 9.55
C GLY A 75 -1.62 -13.50 10.20
N GLY A 76 -2.65 -13.10 10.96
CA GLY A 76 -3.75 -13.95 11.44
C GLY A 76 -3.48 -14.74 12.72
N ASN A 77 -2.23 -14.80 13.20
CA ASN A 77 -1.89 -15.54 14.41
C ASN A 77 -0.81 -14.82 15.25
N TYR A 78 -0.98 -13.52 15.44
CA TYR A 78 -0.15 -12.72 16.35
C TYR A 78 -1.02 -12.06 17.43
N PRO A 79 -0.46 -11.77 18.61
CA PRO A 79 -1.16 -10.98 19.61
C PRO A 79 -1.46 -9.59 19.05
N LEU A 80 -2.68 -9.09 19.22
CA LEU A 80 -2.97 -7.67 18.97
C LEU A 80 -2.11 -6.80 19.90
N LEU A 81 -1.84 -5.59 19.46
CA LEU A 81 -1.15 -4.55 20.20
C LEU A 81 -2.15 -3.61 20.86
N ARG A 82 -1.72 -2.99 21.95
CA ARG A 82 -2.37 -1.84 22.57
C ARG A 82 -1.32 -0.79 22.92
N ILE A 83 -1.74 0.46 23.06
CA ILE A 83 -0.93 1.54 23.62
C ILE A 83 -0.65 1.23 25.09
N ARG A 84 0.61 1.36 25.51
CA ARG A 84 0.99 1.12 26.91
C ARG A 84 0.31 2.13 27.84
N PRO A 85 -0.06 1.72 29.06
CA PRO A 85 -0.56 2.65 30.06
C PRO A 85 0.40 3.82 30.30
N GLY A 86 -0.12 5.05 30.23
CA GLY A 86 0.65 6.28 30.44
C GLY A 86 1.33 6.86 29.20
N VAL A 87 1.28 6.18 28.05
CA VAL A 87 1.70 6.76 26.76
C VAL A 87 0.60 7.67 26.24
N MET A 88 0.94 8.92 25.94
CA MET A 88 0.03 9.90 25.35
C MET A 88 -0.07 9.73 23.83
N ALA A 89 -1.18 10.20 23.24
CA ALA A 89 -1.43 10.04 21.81
C ALA A 89 -0.35 10.70 20.92
N ASP A 90 0.21 11.83 21.35
CA ASP A 90 1.27 12.56 20.64
C ASP A 90 2.66 11.90 20.79
N GLU A 91 2.82 10.96 21.71
CA GLU A 91 4.03 10.13 21.83
C GLU A 91 4.04 8.96 20.84
N VAL A 92 2.90 8.64 20.23
CA VAL A 92 2.79 7.62 19.18
C VAL A 92 3.28 8.23 17.86
N VAL A 93 4.58 8.14 17.61
CA VAL A 93 5.22 8.62 16.38
C VAL A 93 5.87 7.44 15.67
N PHE A 94 5.39 7.14 14.46
CA PHE A 94 5.95 6.05 13.68
C PHE A 94 7.34 6.41 13.11
N PRO A 95 8.30 5.48 13.16
CA PRO A 95 9.54 5.61 12.41
C PRO A 95 9.24 5.45 10.91
N SER A 96 10.29 5.31 10.08
CA SER A 96 10.07 4.93 8.68
C SER A 96 9.26 3.63 8.56
N LEU A 97 8.22 3.68 7.74
CA LEU A 97 7.40 2.55 7.33
C LEU A 97 8.06 1.78 6.17
N GLY A 98 8.97 2.44 5.45
CA GLY A 98 9.80 1.89 4.40
C GLY A 98 9.16 1.93 3.01
N TYR A 99 7.94 2.43 2.85
CA TYR A 99 7.26 2.49 1.55
C TYR A 99 8.03 3.36 0.57
N SER A 100 8.50 4.54 1.01
CA SER A 100 9.28 5.45 0.17
C SER A 100 10.62 4.85 -0.25
N THR A 101 11.37 4.30 0.72
CA THR A 101 12.66 3.64 0.48
C THR A 101 12.54 2.56 -0.58
N GLU A 102 11.60 1.64 -0.44
CA GLU A 102 11.43 0.51 -1.36
C GLU A 102 10.88 0.96 -2.73
N ALA A 103 9.95 1.93 -2.77
CA ALA A 103 9.43 2.46 -4.02
C ALA A 103 10.52 3.17 -4.84
N ILE A 104 11.38 3.96 -4.21
CA ILE A 104 12.49 4.68 -4.86
C ILE A 104 13.54 3.69 -5.36
N ALA A 105 13.87 2.66 -4.58
CA ALA A 105 14.76 1.59 -5.00
C ALA A 105 14.20 0.83 -6.22
N SER A 106 12.92 0.44 -6.19
CA SER A 106 12.23 -0.20 -7.31
C SER A 106 12.17 0.67 -8.56
N TYR A 107 11.93 1.98 -8.40
CA TYR A 107 11.93 2.91 -9.52
C TYR A 107 13.30 3.04 -10.19
N THR A 108 14.38 2.93 -9.43
CA THR A 108 15.75 2.97 -10.00
C THR A 108 15.96 1.84 -11.02
N GLU A 109 15.49 0.63 -10.71
CA GLU A 109 15.53 -0.50 -11.64
C GLU A 109 14.53 -0.34 -12.79
N PHE A 110 13.30 0.13 -12.51
CA PHE A 110 12.31 0.43 -13.54
C PHE A 110 12.86 1.41 -14.59
N ALA A 111 13.43 2.53 -14.15
CA ALA A 111 14.00 3.55 -15.02
C ALA A 111 15.18 3.02 -15.83
N ARG A 112 16.01 2.16 -15.24
CA ARG A 112 17.10 1.48 -15.97
C ARG A 112 16.56 0.60 -17.09
N LEU A 113 15.60 -0.29 -16.79
CA LEU A 113 14.99 -1.18 -17.78
C LEU A 113 14.22 -0.41 -18.88
N LYS A 114 13.66 0.75 -18.54
CA LYS A 114 13.03 1.65 -19.52
C LYS A 114 14.04 2.28 -20.47
N ARG A 115 15.20 2.73 -19.97
CA ARG A 115 16.31 3.21 -20.82
C ARG A 115 16.88 2.12 -21.74
N GLU A 116 16.86 0.87 -21.28
CA GLU A 116 17.29 -0.30 -22.07
C GLU A 116 16.24 -0.75 -23.10
N GLY A 117 15.04 -0.13 -23.12
CA GLY A 117 13.96 -0.46 -24.03
C GLY A 117 13.20 -1.74 -23.68
N ILE A 118 13.46 -2.32 -22.50
CA ILE A 118 12.74 -3.51 -22.01
C ILE A 118 11.33 -3.12 -21.59
N ILE A 119 11.20 -2.01 -20.86
CA ILE A 119 9.90 -1.41 -20.52
C ILE A 119 9.53 -0.38 -21.60
N PRO A 120 8.35 -0.45 -22.22
CA PRO A 120 7.93 0.52 -23.21
C PRO A 120 7.90 1.96 -22.66
N ALA A 121 8.33 2.93 -23.47
CA ALA A 121 8.37 4.35 -23.12
C ALA A 121 7.08 4.96 -22.51
N PRO A 122 5.85 4.59 -22.93
CA PRO A 122 4.64 5.18 -22.35
C PRO A 122 4.22 4.55 -21.00
N VAL A 123 4.85 3.47 -20.56
CA VAL A 123 4.45 2.75 -19.34
C VAL A 123 4.96 3.48 -18.10
N ARG A 124 4.09 3.64 -17.10
CA ARG A 124 4.44 4.22 -15.79
C ARG A 124 4.77 3.16 -14.75
N PHE A 125 5.58 3.53 -13.77
CA PHE A 125 5.81 2.78 -12.56
C PHE A 125 4.62 2.95 -11.60
N GLN A 126 4.06 1.85 -11.12
CA GLN A 126 2.93 1.85 -10.18
C GLN A 126 3.43 1.55 -8.77
N VAL A 127 3.17 2.46 -7.83
CA VAL A 127 3.39 2.21 -6.41
C VAL A 127 2.04 1.86 -5.78
N CYS A 128 1.91 0.62 -5.30
CA CYS A 128 0.76 0.17 -4.54
C CYS A 128 1.02 0.38 -3.04
N LEU A 129 0.13 1.12 -2.38
CA LEU A 129 0.16 1.45 -0.96
C LEU A 129 -1.14 0.94 -0.32
N PRO A 130 -1.08 0.28 0.84
CA PRO A 130 -2.29 0.08 1.63
C PRO A 130 -2.77 1.43 2.16
N THR A 131 -4.06 1.52 2.47
CA THR A 131 -4.56 2.63 3.28
C THR A 131 -4.07 2.52 4.72
N PRO A 132 -4.00 3.62 5.48
CA PRO A 132 -3.58 3.61 6.89
C PRO A 132 -4.43 2.71 7.81
N ILE A 133 -5.71 2.51 7.49
CA ILE A 133 -6.61 1.68 8.29
C ILE A 133 -6.22 0.20 8.21
N ALA A 134 -5.65 -0.28 7.11
CA ALA A 134 -5.35 -1.70 6.93
C ALA A 134 -4.34 -2.26 7.97
N PRO A 135 -3.11 -1.74 8.10
CA PRO A 135 -2.17 -2.26 9.09
C PRO A 135 -2.64 -2.01 10.53
N THR A 136 -3.36 -0.92 10.79
CA THR A 136 -3.80 -0.57 12.15
C THR A 136 -4.95 -1.44 12.64
N LEU A 137 -5.94 -1.68 11.79
CA LEU A 137 -7.08 -2.56 12.11
C LEU A 137 -6.65 -4.01 12.33
N TYR A 138 -5.65 -4.51 11.59
CA TYR A 138 -5.12 -5.85 11.82
C TYR A 138 -4.15 -5.96 12.99
N ALA A 139 -3.46 -4.89 13.40
CA ALA A 139 -2.44 -4.97 14.44
C ALA A 139 -2.95 -4.60 15.84
N PHE A 140 -3.98 -3.77 15.97
CA PHE A 140 -4.33 -3.14 17.24
C PHE A 140 -5.73 -3.49 17.73
N VAL A 141 -5.91 -3.46 19.04
CA VAL A 141 -7.25 -3.49 19.65
C VAL A 141 -8.09 -2.29 19.20
N VAL A 142 -9.40 -2.49 19.06
CA VAL A 142 -10.32 -1.52 18.45
C VAL A 142 -10.26 -0.15 19.14
N GLU A 143 -10.05 -0.14 20.45
CA GLU A 143 -10.02 1.07 21.27
C GLU A 143 -8.87 2.02 20.90
N ASP A 144 -7.73 1.48 20.45
CA ASP A 144 -6.52 2.27 20.16
C ASP A 144 -6.37 2.59 18.67
N GLN A 145 -7.13 1.91 17.80
CA GLN A 145 -7.08 2.11 16.34
C GLN A 145 -7.21 3.58 15.91
N PRO A 146 -8.09 4.43 16.47
CA PRO A 146 -8.17 5.84 16.07
C PRO A 146 -6.86 6.62 16.26
N ILE A 147 -6.19 6.42 17.41
CA ILE A 147 -4.94 7.11 17.74
C ILE A 147 -3.82 6.60 16.84
N VAL A 148 -3.74 5.28 16.68
CA VAL A 148 -2.67 4.64 15.91
C VAL A 148 -2.82 4.92 14.41
N GLU A 149 -4.03 4.90 13.86
CA GLU A 149 -4.29 5.22 12.45
C GLU A 149 -3.88 6.66 12.13
N ALA A 150 -4.22 7.62 12.99
CA ALA A 150 -3.82 9.01 12.78
C ALA A 150 -2.29 9.17 12.72
N ALA A 151 -1.56 8.53 13.64
CA ALA A 151 -0.10 8.56 13.67
C ALA A 151 0.52 7.82 12.47
N TYR A 152 -0.03 6.67 12.10
CA TYR A 152 0.44 5.88 10.97
C TYR A 152 0.21 6.62 9.65
N GLU A 153 -0.95 7.23 9.47
CA GLU A 153 -1.28 8.05 8.32
C GLU A 153 -0.33 9.23 8.18
N ALA A 154 -0.09 9.99 9.25
CA ALA A 154 0.82 11.14 9.20
C ALA A 154 2.21 10.74 8.67
N ARG A 155 2.72 9.59 9.12
CA ARG A 155 3.97 9.03 8.62
C ARG A 155 3.88 8.55 7.17
N MET A 156 2.80 7.84 6.81
CA MET A 156 2.58 7.35 5.45
C MET A 156 2.45 8.49 4.43
N LEU A 157 1.80 9.60 4.78
CA LEU A 157 1.71 10.78 3.93
C LEU A 157 3.06 11.49 3.77
N THR A 158 3.90 11.46 4.80
CA THR A 158 5.30 11.91 4.67
C THR A 158 6.05 11.05 3.65
N GLU A 159 5.92 9.73 3.71
CA GLU A 159 6.56 8.82 2.75
C GLU A 159 5.96 8.91 1.35
N LEU A 160 4.66 9.15 1.21
CA LEU A 160 4.05 9.48 -0.08
C LEU A 160 4.70 10.71 -0.70
N ASN A 161 4.88 11.78 0.09
CA ASN A 161 5.53 13.00 -0.39
C ASN A 161 7.00 12.76 -0.80
N GLU A 162 7.72 11.90 -0.07
CA GLU A 162 9.08 11.47 -0.46
C GLU A 162 9.08 10.77 -1.83
N ILE A 163 8.11 9.88 -2.08
CA ILE A 163 7.92 9.19 -3.38
C ILE A 163 7.60 10.21 -4.49
N LEU A 164 6.62 11.08 -4.26
CA LEU A 164 6.19 12.10 -5.21
C LEU A 164 7.32 13.08 -5.58
N THR A 165 8.24 13.33 -4.64
CA THR A 165 9.41 14.20 -4.86
C THR A 165 10.50 13.47 -5.65
N ALA A 166 10.73 12.19 -5.37
CA ALA A 166 11.83 11.42 -5.95
C ALA A 166 11.53 10.88 -7.35
N ILE A 167 10.26 10.62 -7.68
CA ILE A 167 9.87 9.98 -8.93
C ILE A 167 9.14 11.00 -9.82
N PRO A 168 9.55 11.18 -11.09
CA PRO A 168 8.88 12.10 -12.01
C PRO A 168 7.40 11.77 -12.16
N ALA A 169 6.52 12.78 -12.08
CA ALA A 169 5.08 12.56 -12.08
C ALA A 169 4.56 11.83 -13.34
N GLN A 170 5.17 12.08 -14.50
CA GLN A 170 4.81 11.44 -15.77
C GLN A 170 5.23 9.97 -15.84
N GLU A 171 6.10 9.54 -14.93
CA GLU A 171 6.58 8.17 -14.80
C GLU A 171 5.89 7.41 -13.66
N LEU A 172 5.03 8.08 -12.88
CA LEU A 172 4.45 7.54 -11.65
C LEU A 172 2.93 7.37 -11.76
N ALA A 173 2.45 6.29 -11.13
CA ALA A 173 1.07 6.09 -10.74
C ALA A 173 1.01 5.60 -9.29
N ILE A 174 0.03 6.07 -8.52
CA ILE A 174 -0.23 5.65 -7.14
C ILE A 174 -1.53 4.84 -7.10
N GLN A 175 -1.48 3.67 -6.46
CA GLN A 175 -2.65 2.87 -6.15
C GLN A 175 -2.82 2.79 -4.63
N TRP A 176 -4.01 3.14 -4.15
CA TRP A 176 -4.43 2.87 -2.78
C TRP A 176 -5.19 1.53 -2.73
N ASP A 177 -4.67 0.56 -1.98
CA ASP A 177 -5.27 -0.76 -1.85
C ASP A 177 -6.37 -0.74 -0.79
N THR A 178 -7.62 -0.82 -1.22
CA THR A 178 -8.78 -0.70 -0.33
C THR A 178 -9.36 -2.05 0.10
N ALA A 179 -8.51 -3.01 0.47
CA ALA A 179 -8.97 -4.37 0.76
C ALA A 179 -9.68 -4.48 2.12
N VAL A 180 -9.17 -3.80 3.17
CA VAL A 180 -9.77 -3.82 4.51
C VAL A 180 -11.08 -3.04 4.54
N GLU A 181 -11.19 -2.00 3.74
CA GLU A 181 -12.39 -1.19 3.59
C GLU A 181 -13.59 -2.05 3.21
N PHE A 182 -13.44 -2.94 2.23
CA PHE A 182 -14.52 -3.86 1.87
C PHE A 182 -14.80 -4.88 2.97
N VAL A 183 -13.79 -5.36 3.71
CA VAL A 183 -14.01 -6.23 4.89
C VAL A 183 -14.86 -5.52 5.94
N ILE A 184 -14.62 -4.22 6.17
CA ILE A 184 -15.43 -3.39 7.07
C ILE A 184 -16.86 -3.25 6.52
N LEU A 185 -17.02 -2.89 5.24
CA LEU A 185 -18.34 -2.66 4.62
C LEU A 185 -19.21 -3.92 4.58
N GLU A 186 -18.58 -5.09 4.40
CA GLU A 186 -19.26 -6.39 4.43
C GLU A 186 -19.55 -6.87 5.88
N GLY A 187 -19.17 -6.09 6.91
CA GLY A 187 -19.40 -6.43 8.31
C GLY A 187 -18.60 -7.63 8.80
N LEU A 188 -17.50 -7.96 8.12
CA LEU A 188 -16.67 -9.14 8.40
C LEU A 188 -15.63 -8.90 9.49
N MET A 189 -15.46 -7.64 9.92
CA MET A 189 -14.58 -7.29 11.03
C MET A 189 -15.14 -6.15 11.86
N GLN A 190 -14.87 -6.20 13.17
CA GLN A 190 -15.18 -5.10 14.07
C GLN A 190 -14.32 -3.88 13.72
N THR A 191 -14.93 -2.71 13.77
CA THR A 191 -14.27 -1.44 13.50
C THR A 191 -14.69 -0.39 14.53
N TYR A 192 -13.86 0.64 14.71
CA TYR A 192 -14.16 1.81 15.53
C TYR A 192 -15.02 2.87 14.78
N LEU A 193 -15.21 2.69 13.47
CA LEU A 193 -15.98 3.61 12.63
C LEU A 193 -17.46 3.62 13.01
N VAL A 194 -18.05 4.82 13.10
CA VAL A 194 -19.46 5.00 13.50
C VAL A 194 -20.37 4.92 12.27
N ASN A 195 -19.92 5.48 11.15
CA ASN A 195 -20.60 5.41 9.86
C ASN A 195 -19.63 4.89 8.80
N PRO A 196 -19.41 3.56 8.71
CA PRO A 196 -18.35 3.00 7.88
C PRO A 196 -18.35 3.48 6.42
N GLU A 197 -19.51 3.59 5.76
CA GLU A 197 -19.58 4.08 4.37
C GLU A 197 -19.04 5.51 4.24
N GLY A 198 -19.53 6.44 5.08
CA GLY A 198 -19.11 7.84 5.04
C GLY A 198 -17.68 8.04 5.52
N ASP A 199 -17.31 7.37 6.61
CA ASP A 199 -16.00 7.51 7.24
C ASP A 199 -14.88 6.96 6.34
N LEU A 200 -15.14 5.87 5.61
CA LEU A 200 -14.21 5.33 4.62
C LEU A 200 -14.13 6.20 3.38
N LEU A 201 -15.26 6.72 2.87
CA LEU A 201 -15.26 7.64 1.74
C LEU A 201 -14.43 8.89 2.04
N GLU A 202 -14.57 9.48 3.22
CA GLU A 202 -13.79 10.65 3.63
C GLU A 202 -12.28 10.36 3.64
N ARG A 203 -11.87 9.20 4.17
CA ARG A 203 -10.47 8.74 4.14
C ARG A 203 -9.95 8.60 2.72
N LEU A 204 -10.69 7.90 1.86
CA LEU A 204 -10.28 7.67 0.47
C LEU A 204 -10.17 8.97 -0.33
N VAL A 205 -11.10 9.91 -0.14
CA VAL A 205 -11.02 11.25 -0.75
C VAL A 205 -9.79 12.00 -0.23
N ARG A 206 -9.55 11.98 1.08
CA ARG A 206 -8.40 12.66 1.69
C ARG A 206 -7.07 12.11 1.19
N LEU A 207 -6.92 10.79 1.12
CA LEU A 207 -5.73 10.11 0.60
C LEU A 207 -5.55 10.35 -0.90
N GLY A 208 -6.63 10.26 -1.69
CA GLY A 208 -6.61 10.54 -3.12
C GLY A 208 -6.20 11.98 -3.42
N ASN A 209 -6.66 12.95 -2.62
CA ASN A 209 -6.30 14.36 -2.77
C ASN A 209 -4.82 14.67 -2.45
N GLN A 210 -4.07 13.73 -1.84
CA GLN A 210 -2.62 13.88 -1.66
C GLN A 210 -1.83 13.55 -2.94
N VAL A 211 -2.46 12.92 -3.94
CA VAL A 211 -1.82 12.55 -5.20
C VAL A 211 -2.05 13.68 -6.22
N PRO A 212 -0.99 14.34 -6.73
CA PRO A 212 -1.14 15.41 -7.71
C PRO A 212 -1.72 14.89 -9.03
N ALA A 213 -2.55 15.69 -9.71
CA ALA A 213 -3.21 15.28 -10.96
C ALA A 213 -2.29 14.86 -12.13
N ALA A 214 -1.00 15.21 -12.07
CA ALA A 214 -0.01 14.77 -13.05
C ALA A 214 0.45 13.31 -12.83
N VAL A 215 0.31 12.83 -11.59
CA VAL A 215 0.49 11.43 -11.19
C VAL A 215 -0.85 10.73 -11.38
N GLU A 216 -0.81 9.55 -11.98
CA GLU A 216 -2.02 8.74 -12.22
C GLU A 216 -2.49 7.97 -11.00
#